data_AF-A0AAD4SQB5-F1
#
_entry.id   AF-A0AAD4SQB5-F1
#
_cell.length_a   1.000
_cell.length_b   1.000
_cell.length_c   1.000
_cell.angle_alpha   90.00
_cell.angle_beta   90.00
_cell.angle_gamma   90.00
#
_symmetry.space_group_name_H-M   'P 1'
#
loop_
_entity.id
_entity.type
_entity.pdbx_description
1 polymer ?
#
loop_
_entity_poly.entity_id
_entity_poly.type
_entity_poly.pdbx_seq_one_letter_code
_entity_poly.pdbx_strand_id
1 'polypeptide(L)'
;MTGRDIIGRARTGTGKTLAVGIPIMNQILKFIAEHGKRRDPLALVLVPTRELARQVEQEFHESARDLDTLYVHGGEPRRMTTDAVVDVLVGTPESIVILLKRDIKIV
;
A
#
# COMPACT_ATOMS: atom_id res chain seq x y z
N MET A 1 -9.89 6.44 -14.37
CA MET A 1 -10.89 6.89 -13.37
C MET A 1 -10.67 8.36 -13.10
N THR A 2 -11.72 9.09 -12.71
CA THR A 2 -11.76 10.56 -12.70
C THR A 2 -11.05 11.22 -11.51
N GLY A 3 -10.24 10.50 -10.73
CA GLY A 3 -9.54 11.03 -9.56
C GLY A 3 -10.45 11.55 -8.44
N ARG A 4 -11.69 11.07 -8.34
CA ARG A 4 -12.67 11.52 -7.33
C ARG A 4 -12.57 10.69 -6.06
N ASP A 5 -12.84 11.33 -4.93
CA ASP A 5 -12.96 10.67 -3.62
C ASP A 5 -14.22 9.80 -3.55
N ILE A 6 -14.12 8.68 -2.84
CA ILE A 6 -15.19 7.67 -2.74
C ILE A 6 -15.31 7.17 -1.30
N ILE A 7 -16.55 6.98 -0.84
CA ILE A 7 -16.86 6.27 0.41
C ILE A 7 -17.61 4.98 0.05
N GLY A 8 -17.05 3.83 0.43
CA GLY A 8 -17.62 2.51 0.13
C GLY A 8 -18.13 1.78 1.38
N ARG A 9 -19.45 1.54 1.47
CA ARG A 9 -20.05 0.71 2.53
C ARG A 9 -20.47 -0.65 1.97
N ALA A 10 -20.08 -1.71 2.68
CA ALA A 10 -20.34 -3.11 2.35
C ALA A 10 -19.85 -3.99 3.54
N ARG A 11 -20.05 -5.31 3.48
CA ARG A 11 -19.55 -6.27 4.51
C ARG A 11 -18.15 -6.79 4.15
N THR A 12 -17.43 -7.37 5.12
CA THR A 12 -16.15 -8.08 4.85
C THR A 12 -16.40 -9.27 3.91
N GLY A 13 -15.41 -9.63 3.08
CA GLY A 13 -15.51 -10.74 2.13
C GLY A 13 -16.28 -10.43 0.84
N THR A 14 -16.59 -9.16 0.58
CA THR A 14 -17.34 -8.71 -0.62
C THR A 14 -16.47 -8.05 -1.69
N GLY A 15 -15.15 -8.28 -1.66
CA GLY A 15 -14.22 -7.73 -2.66
C GLY A 15 -13.95 -6.22 -2.54
N LYS A 16 -14.30 -5.59 -1.42
CA LYS A 16 -14.05 -4.15 -1.17
C LYS A 16 -12.61 -3.72 -1.39
N THR A 17 -11.66 -4.54 -0.93
CA THR A 17 -10.24 -4.20 -1.04
C THR A 17 -9.89 -4.03 -2.50
N LEU A 18 -10.25 -4.98 -3.35
CA LEU A 18 -9.98 -4.90 -4.79
C LEU A 18 -10.84 -3.85 -5.50
N ALA A 19 -12.07 -3.60 -5.03
CA ALA A 19 -12.90 -2.53 -5.57
C ALA A 19 -12.22 -1.15 -5.45
N VAL A 20 -11.45 -0.91 -4.39
CA VAL A 20 -10.65 0.30 -4.20
C VAL A 20 -9.20 0.12 -4.69
N GLY A 21 -8.66 -1.10 -4.61
CA GLY A 21 -7.28 -1.42 -4.93
C GLY A 21 -6.98 -1.46 -6.43
N ILE A 22 -7.84 -2.11 -7.24
CA ILE A 22 -7.69 -2.17 -8.71
C ILE A 22 -7.47 -0.78 -9.32
N PRO A 23 -8.29 0.24 -9.00
CA PRO A 23 -8.07 1.55 -9.60
C PRO A 23 -6.87 2.32 -9.05
N ILE A 24 -6.40 2.00 -7.83
CA ILE A 24 -5.13 2.49 -7.31
C ILE A 24 -3.97 1.86 -8.10
N MET A 25 -3.93 0.52 -8.19
CA MET A 25 -2.89 -0.23 -8.91
C MET A 25 -2.80 0.19 -10.38
N ASN A 26 -3.93 0.36 -11.07
CA ASN A 26 -3.96 0.82 -12.45
C ASN A 26 -3.38 2.24 -12.63
N GLN A 27 -3.59 3.14 -11.66
CA GLN A 27 -2.99 4.48 -11.71
C GLN A 27 -1.49 4.44 -11.45
N ILE A 28 -1.04 3.63 -10.50
CA ILE A 28 0.38 3.44 -10.19
C ILE A 28 1.12 2.84 -11.41
N LEU A 29 0.59 1.77 -12.01
CA LEU A 29 1.20 1.14 -13.18
C LEU A 29 1.33 2.10 -14.37
N LYS A 30 0.32 2.94 -14.62
CA LYS A 30 0.39 3.99 -15.64
C LYS A 30 1.45 5.03 -15.32
N PHE A 31 1.49 5.49 -14.07
CA PHE A 31 2.50 6.44 -13.62
C PHE A 31 3.92 5.89 -13.83
N ILE A 32 4.16 4.63 -13.44
CA ILE A 32 5.46 3.95 -13.60
C ILE A 32 5.82 3.78 -15.08
N ALA A 33 4.86 3.44 -15.94
CA ALA A 33 5.11 3.30 -17.38
C ALA A 33 5.55 4.63 -18.03
N GLU A 34 5.06 5.76 -17.53
CA GLU A 34 5.36 7.10 -18.05
C GLU A 34 6.61 7.72 -17.42
N HIS A 35 6.85 7.50 -16.12
CA HIS A 35 7.85 8.23 -15.34
C HIS A 35 8.93 7.35 -14.70
N GLY A 36 8.82 6.02 -14.81
CA GLY A 36 9.64 5.06 -14.10
C GLY A 36 9.23 4.88 -12.64
N LYS A 37 9.87 3.92 -11.96
CA LYS A 37 9.68 3.67 -10.52
C LYS A 37 10.26 4.82 -9.67
N ARG A 38 9.62 5.09 -8.54
CA ARG A 38 10.07 6.06 -7.53
C ARG A 38 10.55 5.36 -6.28
N ARG A 39 11.39 6.02 -5.48
CA ARG A 39 11.78 5.47 -4.16
C ARG A 39 10.66 5.56 -3.15
N ASP A 40 9.89 6.66 -3.18
CA ASP A 40 8.78 6.88 -2.26
C ASP A 40 7.51 6.15 -2.69
N PRO A 41 6.71 5.63 -1.74
CA PRO A 41 5.40 5.04 -2.02
C PRO A 41 4.47 5.95 -2.83
N LEU A 42 3.85 5.38 -3.85
CA LEU A 42 2.84 6.06 -4.68
C LEU A 42 1.42 5.95 -4.09
N ALA A 43 1.20 4.98 -3.18
CA ALA A 43 -0.03 4.86 -2.42
C ALA A 43 0.19 4.44 -0.96
N LEU A 44 -0.66 4.96 -0.07
CA LEU A 44 -0.76 4.58 1.33
C LEU A 44 -2.15 4.01 1.61
N VAL A 45 -2.19 2.80 2.17
CA VAL A 45 -3.42 2.11 2.58
C VAL A 45 -3.43 1.96 4.10
N LEU A 46 -4.35 2.67 4.75
CA LEU A 46 -4.53 2.62 6.20
C LEU A 46 -5.62 1.64 6.58
N VAL A 47 -5.32 0.77 7.54
CA VAL A 47 -6.26 -0.23 8.05
C VAL A 47 -6.27 -0.28 9.58
N PRO A 48 -7.38 -0.71 10.21
CA PRO A 48 -7.51 -0.67 11.67
C PRO A 48 -6.65 -1.69 12.43
N THR A 49 -6.26 -2.81 11.82
CA THR A 49 -5.54 -3.89 12.52
C THR A 49 -4.35 -4.40 11.71
N ARG A 50 -3.39 -5.02 12.41
CA ARG A 50 -2.19 -5.59 11.81
C ARG A 50 -2.51 -6.77 10.89
N GLU A 51 -3.44 -7.60 11.32
CA GLU A 51 -3.89 -8.78 10.59
C GLU A 51 -4.51 -8.37 9.27
N LEU A 52 -5.31 -7.28 9.28
CA LEU A 52 -5.89 -6.72 8.08
C LEU A 52 -4.83 -6.07 7.19
N ALA A 53 -3.78 -5.44 7.75
CA ALA A 53 -2.69 -4.87 6.96
C ALA A 53 -1.97 -5.94 6.14
N ARG A 54 -1.67 -7.07 6.79
CA ARG A 54 -1.07 -8.23 6.14
C ARG A 54 -1.97 -8.82 5.05
N GLN A 55 -3.28 -8.93 5.31
CA GLN A 55 -4.24 -9.44 4.33
C GLN A 55 -4.36 -8.52 3.11
N VAL A 56 -4.47 -7.21 3.34
CA VAL A 56 -4.59 -6.21 2.27
C VAL A 56 -3.31 -6.13 1.43
N GLU A 57 -2.13 -6.11 2.06
CA GLU A 57 -0.86 -6.15 1.33
C GLU A 57 -0.75 -7.39 0.45
N GLN A 58 -1.10 -8.57 0.99
CA GLN A 58 -1.11 -9.80 0.23
C GLN A 58 -2.07 -9.74 -0.97
N GLU A 59 -3.28 -9.20 -0.79
CA GLU A 59 -4.25 -9.03 -1.90
C GLU A 59 -3.72 -8.10 -2.99
N PHE A 60 -3.05 -7.00 -2.64
CA PHE A 60 -2.40 -6.10 -3.62
C PHE A 60 -1.25 -6.82 -4.35
N HIS A 61 -0.36 -7.49 -3.60
CA HIS A 61 0.77 -8.22 -4.16
C HIS A 61 0.34 -9.30 -5.16
N GLU A 62 -0.69 -10.08 -4.80
CA GLU A 62 -1.21 -11.15 -5.65
C GLU A 62 -1.94 -10.61 -6.89
N SER A 63 -2.57 -9.43 -6.78
CA SER A 63 -3.33 -8.82 -7.87
C SER A 63 -2.48 -8.03 -8.87
N ALA A 64 -1.32 -7.52 -8.46
CA ALA A 64 -0.40 -6.77 -9.31
C ALA A 64 1.05 -7.10 -8.95
N ARG A 65 1.55 -8.21 -9.49
CA ARG A 65 2.91 -8.71 -9.20
C ARG A 65 4.05 -7.79 -9.64
N ASP A 66 3.77 -6.85 -10.53
CA ASP A 66 4.75 -5.85 -10.99
C ASP A 66 4.93 -4.68 -10.00
N LEU A 67 4.03 -4.58 -9.02
CA LEU A 67 4.09 -3.58 -7.96
C LEU A 67 4.80 -4.13 -6.73
N ASP A 68 5.72 -3.34 -6.21
CA ASP A 68 6.36 -3.62 -4.93
C ASP A 68 5.47 -3.14 -3.78
N THR A 69 5.02 -4.07 -2.96
CA THR A 69 4.11 -3.81 -1.85
C THR A 69 4.77 -4.11 -0.52
N LEU A 70 4.49 -3.28 0.48
CA LEU A 70 5.05 -3.44 1.82
C LEU A 70 3.97 -3.15 2.85
N TYR A 71 3.95 -3.95 3.92
CA TYR A 71 3.23 -3.57 5.12
C TYR A 71 4.16 -3.28 6.30
N VAL A 72 3.73 -2.36 7.16
CA VAL A 72 4.48 -1.90 8.33
C VAL A 72 3.78 -2.34 9.60
N HIS A 73 4.57 -2.82 10.55
CA HIS A 73 4.10 -3.13 11.88
C HIS A 73 5.08 -2.63 12.96
N GLY A 74 4.58 -1.86 13.93
CA GLY A 74 5.41 -1.37 15.04
C GLY A 74 6.50 -0.40 14.58
N GLY A 75 6.30 0.23 13.43
CA GLY A 75 7.30 1.08 12.77
C GLY A 75 8.34 0.33 11.95
N GLU A 76 8.27 -1.01 11.88
CA GLU A 76 9.25 -1.81 11.14
C GLU A 76 8.64 -2.39 9.83
N PRO A 77 9.37 -2.29 8.71
CA PRO A 77 8.98 -2.93 7.46
C PRO A 77 9.15 -4.46 7.59
N ARG A 78 8.11 -5.24 7.26
CA ARG A 78 8.14 -6.69 7.48
C ARG A 78 8.68 -7.51 6.31
N ARG A 79 8.97 -6.88 5.17
CA ARG A 79 9.30 -7.60 3.93
C ARG A 79 10.43 -7.02 3.06
N MET A 80 11.19 -6.02 3.51
CA MET A 80 12.23 -5.43 2.66
C MET A 80 13.63 -5.38 3.27
N THR A 81 14.59 -5.78 2.44
CA THR A 81 15.97 -5.31 2.43
C THR A 81 15.99 -3.79 2.20
N THR A 82 16.91 -3.11 2.87
CA THR A 82 17.02 -1.63 3.00
C THR A 82 17.10 -0.81 1.71
N ASP A 83 17.15 -1.42 0.53
CA ASP A 83 17.30 -0.74 -0.78
C ASP A 83 16.10 -0.95 -1.73
N ALA A 84 15.00 -1.50 -1.24
CA ALA A 84 13.90 -1.92 -2.10
C ALA A 84 12.88 -0.78 -2.32
N VAL A 85 12.52 -0.58 -3.59
CA VAL A 85 11.49 0.38 -4.02
C VAL A 85 10.13 -0.08 -3.52
N VAL A 86 9.34 0.80 -2.88
CA VAL A 86 7.95 0.51 -2.49
C VAL A 86 7.00 1.32 -3.34
N ASP A 87 6.09 0.65 -4.05
CA ASP A 87 5.02 1.30 -4.81
C ASP A 87 3.76 1.50 -3.93
N VAL A 88 3.43 0.54 -3.07
CA VAL A 88 2.27 0.58 -2.16
C VAL A 88 2.66 0.26 -0.73
N LEU A 89 2.37 1.19 0.19
CA LEU A 89 2.58 1.01 1.63
C LEU A 89 1.25 0.73 2.34
N VAL A 90 1.20 -0.33 3.14
CA VAL A 90 0.01 -0.72 3.93
C VAL A 90 0.35 -0.68 5.42
N GLY A 91 -0.53 -0.16 6.27
CA GLY A 91 -0.24 -0.15 7.70
C GLY A 91 -1.39 0.32 8.57
N THR A 92 -1.20 0.15 9.89
CA THR A 92 -2.08 0.80 10.86
C THR A 92 -1.67 2.26 11.04
N PRO A 93 -2.60 3.18 11.36
CA PRO A 93 -2.28 4.58 11.59
C PRO A 93 -1.11 4.76 12.58
N GLU A 94 -1.13 4.01 13.69
CA GLU A 94 -0.05 4.03 14.69
C GLU A 94 1.30 3.59 14.11
N SER A 95 1.34 2.49 13.36
CA SER A 95 2.59 1.97 12.79
C SER A 95 3.21 2.95 11.78
N ILE A 96 2.37 3.60 10.97
CA ILE A 96 2.81 4.61 10.00
C ILE A 96 3.33 5.86 10.71
N VAL A 97 2.67 6.31 11.78
CA VAL A 97 3.17 7.43 12.59
C VAL A 97 4.53 7.10 13.21
N ILE A 98 4.73 5.89 13.74
CA ILE A 98 6.01 5.47 14.30
C ILE A 98 7.09 5.47 13.21
N LEU A 99 6.80 4.91 12.04
CA LEU A 99 7.71 4.86 10.90
C LEU A 99 8.18 6.26 10.49
N LEU A 100 7.24 7.20 10.35
CA LEU A 100 7.54 8.60 10.02
C LEU A 100 8.36 9.30 11.12
N LYS A 101 8.09 9.00 12.40
CA LYS A 101 8.80 9.61 13.53
C LYS A 101 10.22 9.08 13.72
N ARG A 102 10.48 7.83 13.37
CA ARG A 102 11.79 7.20 13.52
C ARG A 102 12.78 7.62 12.43
N ASP A 103 12.36 8.42 11.46
CA ASP A 103 13.11 8.70 10.23
C ASP A 103 13.64 7.40 9.59
N ILE A 104 12.90 6.29 9.79
CA ILE A 104 13.21 5.04 9.12
C ILE A 104 12.89 5.30 7.66
N LYS A 105 13.97 5.48 6.91
CA LYS A 105 13.89 5.53 5.48
C LYS A 105 13.38 4.17 5.02
N ILE A 106 12.20 4.16 4.44
CA ILE A 106 11.84 3.15 3.43
C ILE A 106 12.57 3.48 2.11
N VAL A 107 13.76 4.11 2.17
CA VAL A 107 14.40 4.93 1.12
C VAL A 107 15.89 4.66 1.03
#